data_AF-A0A2V7S2W2-F1
#
_entry.id   AF-A0A2V7S2W2-F1
#
_cell.length_a   1.000
_cell.length_b   1.000
_cell.length_c   1.000
_cell.angle_alpha   90.00
_cell.angle_beta   90.00
_cell.angle_gamma   90.00
#
_symmetry.space_group_name_H-M   'P 1'
#
loop_
_entity.id
_entity.type
_entity.pdbx_description
1 polymer ?
#
loop_
_entity_poly.entity_id
_entity_poly.type
_entity_poly.pdbx_seq_one_letter_code
_entity_poly.pdbx_strand_id
1 'polypeptide(L)'
;MVHPVQRDLGRRRNPGAVEGGGHGVPALEPGALAQPVPPRRLPGACDGLGHGRRGRVERLDRRGIHGSRRGVANDPGPGKPDQRGHGARKLRAARGRHHHYERDRGGLEPARLAPAGELGPDAVPSGAVTPGGVLLEARHVTQRFRLPNGQVLEALRDVSLAVREHEVVALVGPSGCGKSTLLRLLAGLTRPADGQLLYRGQPLDGVLGAAAMVFQSFALLPWLTVAENVAMGLETRGVNGAARRDAVARAINLVGLDGFEQAYPKELSGGMKQRVGFARALAVAPEILLMDEPFGALDPLTAENLRSQAVSLWRDPATGVNTMVIVTHSVEEAVFLAGRIVVFGSNPGHVREELINQLPYPRKERSPQFEEMVDRLHAILTATLLPEAEPAPAAAPQRLPPFARVHVAEVTGLLDHLLTRPDGKGPVFELSEDLGVDYDRMSAVVRGAEQLGWVTTPGEIVQLTPAGREIMAMDDAARKDATRARLSRHPLFARILGMLKEGEGSVEDEEVLADLTIYFPFIPADSLFQTIIEWGRYAELLDHDADAARLTLLTS
;
A
#
# COMPACT_ATOMS: atom_id res chain seq x y z
N MET A 1 78.57 -0.73 39.89
CA MET A 1 77.20 -0.27 39.56
C MET A 1 76.83 -0.89 38.21
N VAL A 2 75.64 -1.47 38.00
CA VAL A 2 74.30 -0.83 38.05
C VAL A 2 74.24 0.31 37.03
N HIS A 3 73.29 0.44 36.10
CA HIS A 3 72.36 -0.47 35.41
C HIS A 3 71.67 0.40 34.32
N PRO A 4 71.16 -0.17 33.21
CA PRO A 4 71.87 -0.89 32.17
C PRO A 4 72.07 -0.06 30.88
N VAL A 5 73.08 -0.45 30.10
CA VAL A 5 73.28 -0.09 28.67
C VAL A 5 72.65 -1.24 27.84
N GLN A 6 72.05 -1.05 26.66
CA GLN A 6 72.65 -1.07 25.30
C GLN A 6 71.49 -0.88 24.29
N ARG A 7 71.58 -0.05 23.23
CA ARG A 7 72.05 -0.38 21.86
C ARG A 7 71.55 -1.75 21.35
N ASP A 8 71.03 -1.87 20.12
CA ASP A 8 71.75 -1.43 18.93
C ASP A 8 70.90 -1.11 17.67
N LEU A 9 71.54 -0.49 16.68
CA LEU A 9 71.00 -0.07 15.39
C LEU A 9 71.54 -0.93 14.23
N GLY A 10 70.64 -1.59 13.50
CA GLY A 10 70.66 -1.63 12.02
C GLY A 10 71.65 -2.53 11.26
N ARG A 11 71.16 -3.02 10.10
CA ARG A 11 71.81 -3.12 8.77
C ARG A 11 70.76 -3.71 7.81
N ARG A 12 70.37 -3.11 6.67
CA ARG A 12 71.12 -2.71 5.45
C ARG A 12 71.89 -3.88 4.77
N ARG A 13 71.28 -4.56 3.77
CA ARG A 13 71.57 -4.39 2.32
C ARG A 13 70.96 -5.48 1.39
N ASN A 14 70.48 -5.02 0.23
CA ASN A 14 70.42 -5.64 -1.13
C ASN A 14 71.63 -6.51 -1.55
N PRO A 15 71.69 -7.12 -2.77
CA PRO A 15 70.64 -7.59 -3.73
C PRO A 15 70.94 -9.00 -4.35
N GLY A 16 70.15 -9.43 -5.34
CA GLY A 16 70.42 -10.57 -6.26
C GLY A 16 69.18 -11.47 -6.43
N ALA A 17 68.51 -11.66 -7.57
CA ALA A 17 68.88 -11.86 -8.99
C ALA A 17 69.27 -13.32 -9.35
N VAL A 18 68.66 -13.78 -10.46
CA VAL A 18 68.99 -14.93 -11.36
C VAL A 18 68.03 -16.14 -11.32
N GLU A 19 67.40 -16.36 -12.50
CA GLU A 19 66.80 -17.59 -13.08
C GLU A 19 65.69 -18.38 -12.31
N GLY A 20 64.75 -19.06 -12.96
CA GLY A 20 64.46 -19.18 -14.40
C GLY A 20 63.45 -20.33 -14.65
N GLY A 21 62.51 -20.18 -15.59
CA GLY A 21 61.52 -21.24 -15.90
C GLY A 21 60.28 -20.70 -16.59
N GLY A 22 60.26 -20.73 -17.93
CA GLY A 22 59.19 -20.16 -18.73
C GLY A 22 58.27 -21.19 -19.40
N HIS A 23 56.97 -20.88 -19.43
CA HIS A 23 55.98 -21.24 -20.44
C HIS A 23 54.88 -20.15 -20.34
N GLY A 24 54.34 -19.55 -21.40
CA GLY A 24 54.48 -19.83 -22.83
C GLY A 24 53.12 -19.71 -23.53
N VAL A 25 52.49 -18.52 -23.51
CA VAL A 25 51.20 -18.22 -24.18
C VAL A 25 51.30 -16.80 -24.78
N PRO A 26 50.86 -16.55 -26.03
CA PRO A 26 51.36 -15.41 -26.80
C PRO A 26 50.64 -14.07 -26.54
N ALA A 27 51.36 -12.98 -26.80
CA ALA A 27 50.80 -11.64 -26.95
C ALA A 27 50.08 -11.49 -28.31
N LEU A 28 49.00 -10.70 -28.32
CA LEU A 28 48.32 -10.25 -29.54
C LEU A 28 48.63 -8.76 -29.76
N GLU A 29 49.19 -8.46 -30.94
CA GLU A 29 49.39 -7.10 -31.46
C GLU A 29 48.05 -6.43 -31.84
N PRO A 30 48.00 -5.09 -31.92
CA PRO A 30 46.75 -4.35 -32.00
C PRO A 30 46.26 -4.13 -33.44
N GLY A 31 44.95 -4.22 -33.66
CA GLY A 31 44.31 -3.59 -34.83
C GLY A 31 43.09 -4.32 -35.40
N ALA A 32 41.89 -3.82 -35.08
CA ALA A 32 40.75 -3.74 -36.02
C ALA A 32 39.62 -2.91 -35.39
N LEU A 33 39.21 -1.83 -36.06
CA LEU A 33 38.03 -1.04 -35.70
C LEU A 33 36.75 -1.85 -35.96
N ALA A 34 35.98 -2.16 -34.92
CA ALA A 34 34.63 -2.70 -35.05
C ALA A 34 33.60 -1.56 -35.12
N GLN A 35 32.72 -1.62 -36.12
CA GLN A 35 31.78 -0.54 -36.47
C GLN A 35 30.55 -0.50 -35.53
N PRO A 36 29.90 0.67 -35.35
CA PRO A 36 28.69 0.78 -34.55
C PRO A 36 27.49 0.08 -35.20
N VAL A 37 26.70 -0.62 -34.38
CA VAL A 37 25.47 -1.31 -34.78
C VAL A 37 24.32 -0.30 -34.89
N PRO A 38 23.57 -0.24 -36.00
CA PRO A 38 22.46 0.71 -36.16
C PRO A 38 21.19 0.25 -35.39
N PRO A 39 20.36 1.19 -34.89
CA PRO A 39 19.12 0.87 -34.19
C PRO A 39 18.06 0.28 -35.12
N ARG A 40 17.27 -0.67 -34.61
CA ARG A 40 16.14 -1.27 -35.33
C ARG A 40 14.98 -0.28 -35.48
N ARG A 41 14.43 -0.19 -36.69
CA ARG A 41 13.33 0.70 -37.06
C ARG A 41 12.02 0.33 -36.36
N LEU A 42 11.30 1.34 -35.88
CA LEU A 42 9.84 1.31 -35.72
C LEU A 42 9.17 1.28 -37.11
N PRO A 43 8.03 0.59 -37.30
CA PRO A 43 7.22 0.75 -38.51
C PRO A 43 6.44 2.06 -38.43
N GLY A 44 6.75 3.00 -39.33
CA GLY A 44 6.06 4.29 -39.44
C GLY A 44 4.72 4.21 -40.16
N ALA A 45 3.94 5.28 -40.02
CA ALA A 45 2.69 5.49 -40.75
C ALA A 45 2.92 5.77 -42.25
N CYS A 46 1.88 5.52 -43.05
CA CYS A 46 1.76 6.04 -44.42
C CYS A 46 0.38 6.69 -44.57
N ASP A 47 0.36 7.97 -44.93
CA ASP A 47 -0.84 8.71 -45.37
C ASP A 47 -1.26 8.32 -46.80
N GLY A 48 -2.53 8.56 -47.17
CA GLY A 48 -2.91 8.45 -48.59
C GLY A 48 -4.39 8.48 -49.01
N LEU A 49 -5.06 9.63 -48.86
CA LEU A 49 -6.14 10.14 -49.74
C LEU A 49 -7.51 9.43 -49.85
N GLY A 50 -8.58 10.20 -49.62
CA GLY A 50 -9.96 9.88 -50.01
C GLY A 50 -10.93 11.07 -49.82
N HIS A 51 -11.50 11.61 -50.90
CA HIS A 51 -12.36 12.81 -50.88
C HIS A 51 -13.70 12.62 -50.13
N GLY A 52 -14.15 13.65 -49.40
CA GLY A 52 -15.44 13.63 -48.67
C GLY A 52 -16.63 14.27 -49.40
N ARG A 53 -17.82 14.26 -48.77
CA ARG A 53 -18.97 15.16 -49.07
C ARG A 53 -20.09 15.14 -48.01
N ARG A 54 -20.41 16.34 -47.49
CA ARG A 54 -21.75 16.90 -47.15
C ARG A 54 -22.70 16.24 -46.13
N GLY A 55 -23.01 17.03 -45.08
CA GLY A 55 -24.36 17.21 -44.50
C GLY A 55 -24.82 16.18 -43.46
N ARG A 56 -25.74 16.50 -42.54
CA ARG A 56 -26.36 17.79 -42.15
C ARG A 56 -26.80 17.67 -40.68
N VAL A 57 -26.73 18.76 -39.92
CA VAL A 57 -27.26 18.84 -38.54
C VAL A 57 -28.79 18.85 -38.56
N GLU A 58 -29.44 18.17 -37.63
CA GLU A 58 -30.72 18.66 -37.08
C GLU A 58 -30.93 18.21 -35.62
N ARG A 59 -31.37 19.17 -34.80
CA ARG A 59 -31.74 18.98 -33.39
C ARG A 59 -33.12 18.35 -33.30
N LEU A 60 -33.42 17.68 -32.19
CA LEU A 60 -34.80 17.55 -31.71
C LEU A 60 -34.88 17.97 -30.24
N ASP A 61 -35.78 18.92 -29.99
CA ASP A 61 -35.83 19.71 -28.76
C ASP A 61 -36.86 19.14 -27.77
N ARG A 62 -36.75 19.54 -26.50
CA ARG A 62 -37.66 19.11 -25.42
C ARG A 62 -38.90 20.02 -25.35
N ARG A 63 -40.08 19.39 -25.21
CA ARG A 63 -41.34 19.80 -24.52
C ARG A 63 -42.35 18.68 -24.86
N GLY A 64 -43.10 18.04 -23.95
CA GLY A 64 -43.50 18.40 -22.60
C GLY A 64 -44.97 18.80 -22.58
N ILE A 65 -45.82 18.12 -21.80
CA ILE A 65 -47.01 18.64 -21.06
C ILE A 65 -47.80 17.49 -20.39
N HIS A 66 -48.22 17.80 -19.17
CA HIS A 66 -49.01 17.12 -18.13
C HIS A 66 -50.21 16.25 -18.55
N GLY A 67 -50.73 15.44 -17.60
CA GLY A 67 -52.12 14.95 -17.75
C GLY A 67 -52.72 13.94 -16.75
N SER A 68 -52.31 13.92 -15.48
CA SER A 68 -52.97 13.28 -14.32
C SER A 68 -54.37 12.63 -14.48
N ARG A 69 -54.56 11.39 -14.00
CA ARG A 69 -55.41 11.06 -12.82
C ARG A 69 -55.55 9.55 -12.51
N ARG A 70 -55.45 9.22 -11.20
CA ARG A 70 -56.17 8.19 -10.39
C ARG A 70 -56.42 6.82 -11.04
N GLY A 71 -55.89 5.71 -10.53
CA GLY A 71 -56.07 5.14 -9.17
C GLY A 71 -56.71 3.75 -9.37
N VAL A 72 -56.43 2.67 -8.64
CA VAL A 72 -56.46 2.42 -7.18
C VAL A 72 -55.63 1.15 -6.90
N ALA A 73 -55.20 0.93 -5.65
CA ALA A 73 -54.41 -0.24 -5.24
C ALA A 73 -55.21 -1.57 -5.20
N ASN A 74 -54.52 -2.71 -5.38
CA ASN A 74 -54.33 -3.72 -4.33
C ASN A 74 -53.70 -5.02 -4.85
N ASP A 75 -52.77 -5.54 -4.06
CA ASP A 75 -52.28 -6.93 -3.99
C ASP A 75 -53.33 -7.80 -3.23
N PRO A 76 -53.18 -9.11 -2.96
CA PRO A 76 -52.43 -10.19 -3.63
C PRO A 76 -53.35 -11.38 -4.03
N GLY A 77 -52.76 -12.47 -4.55
CA GLY A 77 -53.24 -13.82 -4.17
C GLY A 77 -53.45 -14.85 -5.29
N PRO A 78 -53.47 -16.16 -4.94
CA PRO A 78 -52.83 -17.16 -5.80
C PRO A 78 -53.78 -18.22 -6.41
N GLY A 79 -53.38 -18.80 -7.54
CA GLY A 79 -54.06 -19.95 -8.16
C GLY A 79 -53.16 -20.77 -9.09
N LYS A 80 -52.79 -21.98 -8.64
CA LYS A 80 -52.52 -23.15 -9.50
C LYS A 80 -53.84 -23.95 -9.64
N PRO A 81 -54.00 -24.92 -10.57
CA PRO A 81 -53.04 -25.54 -11.52
C PRO A 81 -53.54 -25.40 -13.00
N ASP A 82 -53.17 -26.16 -14.04
CA ASP A 82 -52.30 -27.35 -14.19
C ASP A 82 -51.77 -27.58 -15.64
N GLN A 83 -50.87 -28.56 -15.77
CA GLN A 83 -50.69 -29.52 -16.87
C GLN A 83 -50.31 -29.12 -18.33
N ARG A 84 -49.20 -29.75 -18.77
CA ARG A 84 -48.82 -30.25 -20.12
C ARG A 84 -48.18 -29.28 -21.14
N GLY A 85 -46.91 -29.57 -21.45
CA GLY A 85 -46.19 -29.07 -22.63
C GLY A 85 -44.81 -29.75 -22.73
N HIS A 86 -44.58 -30.61 -23.73
CA HIS A 86 -43.36 -31.43 -23.86
C HIS A 86 -42.14 -30.64 -24.40
N GLY A 87 -40.93 -31.01 -23.98
CA GLY A 87 -39.69 -30.53 -24.60
C GLY A 87 -38.39 -31.08 -24.01
N ALA A 88 -37.84 -32.11 -24.69
CA ALA A 88 -36.42 -32.40 -24.95
C ALA A 88 -35.33 -31.43 -24.40
N ARG A 89 -34.12 -31.86 -24.00
CA ARG A 89 -33.39 -33.15 -24.19
C ARG A 89 -32.27 -33.28 -23.14
N LYS A 90 -31.89 -34.51 -22.77
CA LYS A 90 -30.75 -34.82 -21.89
C LYS A 90 -29.43 -34.83 -22.67
N LEU A 91 -28.33 -34.39 -22.05
CA LEU A 91 -26.98 -34.90 -22.33
C LEU A 91 -26.43 -35.64 -21.10
N ARG A 92 -25.58 -36.63 -21.33
CA ARG A 92 -25.29 -37.71 -20.37
C ARG A 92 -24.06 -37.45 -19.50
N ALA A 93 -24.16 -37.80 -18.23
CA ALA A 93 -23.01 -38.09 -17.38
C ALA A 93 -22.31 -39.40 -17.80
N ALA A 94 -20.98 -39.44 -17.73
CA ALA A 94 -20.19 -40.65 -17.93
C ALA A 94 -20.08 -41.44 -16.63
N ARG A 95 -20.40 -42.75 -16.66
CA ARG A 95 -20.21 -43.67 -15.52
C ARG A 95 -18.83 -44.31 -15.59
N GLY A 96 -17.95 -43.97 -14.65
CA GLY A 96 -16.71 -44.70 -14.36
C GLY A 96 -16.96 -45.81 -13.34
N ARG A 97 -16.44 -47.02 -13.62
CA ARG A 97 -16.76 -48.27 -12.91
C ARG A 97 -16.18 -48.29 -11.49
N HIS A 98 -16.97 -48.74 -10.50
CA HIS A 98 -16.44 -49.15 -9.20
C HIS A 98 -15.69 -50.48 -9.33
N HIS A 99 -14.48 -50.56 -8.78
CA HIS A 99 -13.79 -51.81 -8.50
C HIS A 99 -13.79 -52.08 -6.99
N HIS A 100 -14.28 -53.25 -6.59
CA HIS A 100 -14.06 -53.79 -5.25
C HIS A 100 -12.58 -54.11 -5.05
N TYR A 101 -12.04 -53.74 -3.89
CA TYR A 101 -10.87 -54.41 -3.30
C TYR A 101 -10.98 -54.35 -1.78
N GLU A 102 -11.29 -55.50 -1.17
CA GLU A 102 -11.10 -55.73 0.26
C GLU A 102 -9.80 -56.50 0.43
N ARG A 103 -8.85 -55.97 1.21
CA ARG A 103 -8.19 -56.66 2.35
C ARG A 103 -7.03 -55.87 2.97
N ASP A 104 -6.79 -56.22 4.23
CA ASP A 104 -5.55 -56.11 4.99
C ASP A 104 -4.82 -54.76 5.05
N ARG A 105 -5.10 -54.03 6.15
CA ARG A 105 -4.10 -53.17 6.79
C ARG A 105 -3.81 -53.71 8.19
N GLY A 106 -2.62 -54.30 8.34
CA GLY A 106 -2.02 -54.52 9.66
C GLY A 106 -1.79 -53.18 10.37
N GLY A 107 -1.90 -53.19 11.70
CA GLY A 107 -1.98 -51.97 12.50
C GLY A 107 -0.68 -51.17 12.61
N LEU A 108 -0.84 -49.85 12.58
CA LEU A 108 0.04 -48.86 13.20
C LEU A 108 -0.90 -47.85 13.89
N GLU A 109 -0.92 -47.83 15.23
CA GLU A 109 -1.79 -46.89 15.99
C GLU A 109 -1.30 -45.44 15.81
N PRO A 110 -2.18 -44.48 15.45
CA PRO A 110 -1.97 -43.07 15.75
C PRO A 110 -2.24 -42.81 17.24
N ALA A 111 -1.56 -41.82 17.82
CA ALA A 111 -1.67 -41.49 19.24
C ALA A 111 -3.12 -41.15 19.67
N ARG A 112 -3.50 -41.62 20.86
CA ARG A 112 -4.88 -41.55 21.38
C ARG A 112 -5.30 -40.11 21.68
N LEU A 113 -6.28 -39.61 20.94
CA LEU A 113 -7.11 -38.48 21.36
C LEU A 113 -7.97 -38.90 22.56
N ALA A 114 -8.05 -38.03 23.58
CA ALA A 114 -8.94 -38.22 24.71
C ALA A 114 -10.42 -38.07 24.27
N PRO A 115 -11.38 -38.77 24.93
CA PRO A 115 -12.78 -38.72 24.52
C PRO A 115 -13.40 -37.34 24.75
N ALA A 116 -14.19 -36.88 23.77
CA ALA A 116 -14.94 -35.65 23.88
C ALA A 116 -16.06 -35.79 24.93
N GLY A 117 -16.02 -34.96 25.96
CA GLY A 117 -17.17 -34.72 26.83
C GLY A 117 -18.18 -33.82 26.13
N GLU A 118 -19.45 -34.15 26.21
CA GLU A 118 -20.54 -33.37 25.61
C GLU A 118 -20.60 -31.96 26.23
N LEU A 119 -20.45 -30.93 25.41
CA LEU A 119 -20.66 -29.53 25.78
C LEU A 119 -21.72 -28.94 24.84
N GLY A 120 -22.78 -28.39 25.44
CA GLY A 120 -23.89 -27.77 24.70
C GLY A 120 -23.51 -26.44 24.03
N PRO A 121 -24.37 -25.92 23.14
CA PRO A 121 -24.01 -24.85 22.19
C PRO A 121 -23.75 -23.44 22.78
N ASP A 122 -23.90 -23.22 24.09
CA ASP A 122 -23.93 -21.88 24.72
C ASP A 122 -22.83 -21.64 25.78
N ALA A 123 -21.70 -22.36 25.72
CA ALA A 123 -20.61 -22.22 26.69
C ALA A 123 -19.21 -22.08 26.05
N VAL A 124 -18.99 -21.03 25.26
CA VAL A 124 -17.65 -20.55 24.89
C VAL A 124 -17.25 -19.43 25.84
N PRO A 125 -16.09 -19.48 26.51
CA PRO A 125 -15.73 -18.47 27.51
C PRO A 125 -15.55 -17.09 26.87
N SER A 126 -16.26 -16.10 27.40
CA SER A 126 -15.99 -14.67 27.18
C SER A 126 -14.72 -14.28 27.91
N GLY A 127 -13.58 -14.76 27.41
CA GLY A 127 -12.25 -14.47 27.94
C GLY A 127 -11.67 -13.22 27.29
N ALA A 128 -11.47 -12.17 28.09
CA ALA A 128 -10.46 -11.18 27.75
C ALA A 128 -9.12 -11.91 27.57
N VAL A 129 -8.38 -11.61 26.49
CA VAL A 129 -7.10 -12.26 26.21
C VAL A 129 -6.13 -11.93 27.35
N THR A 130 -5.85 -12.90 28.21
CA THR A 130 -4.78 -12.79 29.21
C THR A 130 -3.46 -12.78 28.43
N PRO A 131 -2.65 -11.72 28.48
CA PRO A 131 -1.51 -11.59 27.58
C PRO A 131 -0.46 -12.67 27.87
N GLY A 132 -0.11 -13.46 26.85
CA GLY A 132 0.97 -14.44 26.94
C GLY A 132 2.36 -13.81 26.98
N GLY A 133 3.40 -14.62 26.82
CA GLY A 133 4.78 -14.13 26.77
C GLY A 133 5.00 -13.16 25.61
N VAL A 134 6.03 -12.31 25.70
CA VAL A 134 6.48 -11.52 24.54
C VAL A 134 7.07 -12.48 23.51
N LEU A 135 6.40 -12.58 22.36
CA LEU A 135 6.74 -13.49 21.28
C LEU A 135 7.71 -12.86 20.29
N LEU A 136 7.45 -11.61 19.90
CA LEU A 136 8.30 -10.78 19.05
C LEU A 136 8.55 -9.43 19.73
N GLU A 137 9.75 -8.88 19.58
CA GLU A 137 10.10 -7.59 20.17
C GLU A 137 11.03 -6.79 19.26
N ALA A 138 10.66 -5.56 18.93
CA ALA A 138 11.57 -4.53 18.45
C ALA A 138 11.97 -3.67 19.66
N ARG A 139 13.28 -3.46 19.87
CA ARG A 139 13.85 -2.58 20.89
C ARG A 139 14.67 -1.48 20.23
N HIS A 140 14.24 -0.24 20.37
CA HIS A 140 14.93 0.96 19.90
C HIS A 140 15.34 0.88 18.41
N VAL A 141 14.50 0.23 17.59
CA VAL A 141 14.82 -0.11 16.20
C VAL A 141 14.79 1.14 15.33
N THR A 142 15.95 1.44 14.75
CA THR A 142 16.11 2.50 13.75
C THR A 142 16.49 1.85 12.42
N GLN A 143 15.84 2.26 11.33
CA GLN A 143 16.10 1.73 10.00
C GLN A 143 16.42 2.86 9.03
N ARG A 144 17.58 2.75 8.39
CA ARG A 144 18.06 3.71 7.40
C ARG A 144 18.37 3.03 6.08
N PHE A 145 17.99 3.67 4.98
CA PHE A 145 18.31 3.25 3.62
C PHE A 145 19.25 4.27 2.98
N ARG A 146 20.32 3.79 2.33
CA ARG A 146 21.12 4.64 1.44
C ARG A 146 20.41 4.71 0.10
N LEU A 147 20.06 5.91 -0.33
CA LEU A 147 19.48 6.16 -1.65
C LEU A 147 20.58 6.18 -2.73
N PRO A 148 20.26 5.98 -4.02
CA PRO A 148 21.25 5.99 -5.11
C PRO A 148 22.06 7.29 -5.22
N ASN A 149 21.50 8.41 -4.77
CA ASN A 149 22.14 9.73 -4.70
C ASN A 149 23.10 9.90 -3.49
N GLY A 150 23.31 8.86 -2.68
CA GLY A 150 24.17 8.88 -1.49
C GLY A 150 23.53 9.40 -0.21
N GLN A 151 22.29 9.93 -0.26
CA GLN A 151 21.58 10.37 0.94
C GLN A 151 21.14 9.20 1.82
N VAL A 152 20.95 9.47 3.12
CA VAL A 152 20.49 8.48 4.10
C VAL A 152 19.06 8.81 4.52
N LEU A 153 18.12 8.01 4.05
CA LEU A 153 16.70 8.08 4.44
C LEU A 153 16.49 7.29 5.73
N GLU A 154 16.06 7.95 6.81
CA GLU A 154 15.64 7.30 8.05
C GLU A 154 14.14 6.95 7.97
N ALA A 155 13.84 5.68 7.68
CA ALA A 155 12.47 5.18 7.51
C ALA A 155 11.78 4.91 8.84
N LEU A 156 12.53 4.45 9.84
CA LEU A 156 12.08 4.23 11.22
C LEU A 156 13.09 4.86 12.17
N ARG A 157 12.63 5.50 13.26
CA ARG A 157 13.47 6.03 14.35
C ARG A 157 13.00 5.47 15.68
N ASP A 158 13.92 4.88 16.43
CA ASP A 158 13.74 4.48 17.83
C ASP A 158 12.45 3.69 18.12
N VAL A 159 12.06 2.82 17.19
CA VAL A 159 10.80 2.08 17.28
C VAL A 159 10.94 0.93 18.28
N SER A 160 10.14 0.99 19.34
CA SER A 160 9.99 -0.12 20.28
C SER A 160 8.56 -0.67 20.20
N LEU A 161 8.44 -1.99 20.01
CA LEU A 161 7.16 -2.69 19.91
C LEU A 161 7.32 -4.13 20.39
N ALA A 162 6.59 -4.52 21.43
CA ALA A 162 6.51 -5.91 21.90
C ALA A 162 5.18 -6.52 21.42
N VAL A 163 5.22 -7.63 20.68
CA VAL A 163 4.06 -8.42 20.26
C VAL A 163 4.00 -9.69 21.11
N ARG A 164 2.84 -10.00 21.68
CA ARG A 164 2.65 -11.14 22.61
C ARG A 164 2.02 -12.36 21.93
N GLU A 165 2.18 -13.52 22.55
CA GLU A 165 1.44 -14.73 22.17
C GLU A 165 -0.07 -14.50 22.27
N HIS A 166 -0.82 -15.07 21.33
CA HIS A 166 -2.29 -15.02 21.29
C HIS A 166 -2.91 -13.63 21.14
N GLU A 167 -2.20 -12.67 20.52
CA GLU A 167 -2.75 -11.35 20.20
C GLU A 167 -2.78 -11.08 18.68
N VAL A 168 -3.68 -10.16 18.28
CA VAL A 168 -3.72 -9.56 16.94
C VAL A 168 -3.37 -8.08 17.07
N VAL A 169 -2.30 -7.66 16.41
CA VAL A 169 -1.83 -6.26 16.39
C VAL A 169 -2.05 -5.66 15.00
N ALA A 170 -2.72 -4.51 14.93
CA ALA A 170 -2.78 -3.70 13.72
C ALA A 170 -1.76 -2.55 13.79
N LEU A 171 -0.97 -2.38 12.74
CA LEU A 171 -0.12 -1.22 12.51
C LEU A 171 -0.84 -0.31 11.51
N VAL A 172 -1.27 0.86 11.96
CA VAL A 172 -2.03 1.83 11.15
C VAL A 172 -1.30 3.16 11.09
N GLY A 173 -1.58 3.97 10.07
CA GLY A 173 -0.92 5.26 9.87
C GLY A 173 -0.77 5.61 8.39
N PRO A 174 -0.21 6.79 8.06
CA PRO A 174 -0.12 7.28 6.68
C PRO A 174 0.69 6.37 5.75
N SER A 175 0.46 6.48 4.43
CA SER A 175 1.33 5.87 3.44
C SER A 175 2.76 6.41 3.57
N GLY A 176 3.76 5.52 3.52
CA GLY A 176 5.17 5.89 3.67
C GLY A 176 5.70 6.02 5.12
N CYS A 177 4.86 5.92 6.17
CA CYS A 177 5.31 6.07 7.56
C CYS A 177 6.12 4.88 8.14
N GLY A 178 6.56 3.94 7.30
CA GLY A 178 7.47 2.86 7.70
C GLY A 178 6.82 1.54 8.17
N LYS A 179 5.49 1.43 8.26
CA LYS A 179 4.77 0.22 8.73
C LYS A 179 5.28 -1.08 8.09
N SER A 180 5.30 -1.15 6.76
CA SER A 180 5.78 -2.30 5.98
C SER A 180 7.29 -2.54 6.14
N THR A 181 8.07 -1.52 6.48
CA THR A 181 9.48 -1.65 6.83
C THR A 181 9.63 -2.36 8.17
N LEU A 182 8.86 -1.96 9.19
CA LEU A 182 8.85 -2.64 10.49
C LEU A 182 8.38 -4.09 10.35
N LEU A 183 7.34 -4.34 9.55
CA LEU A 183 6.84 -5.70 9.31
C LEU A 183 7.91 -6.61 8.67
N ARG A 184 8.69 -6.10 7.71
CA ARG A 184 9.83 -6.83 7.09
C ARG A 184 10.99 -7.05 8.05
N LEU A 185 11.25 -6.11 8.96
CA LEU A 185 12.21 -6.27 10.05
C LEU A 185 11.76 -7.40 11.00
N LEU A 186 10.51 -7.37 11.48
CA LEU A 186 9.92 -8.41 12.34
C LEU A 186 9.89 -9.80 11.67
N ALA A 187 9.75 -9.86 10.35
CA ALA A 187 9.88 -11.09 9.55
C ALA A 187 11.33 -11.61 9.41
N GLY A 188 12.34 -10.81 9.79
CA GLY A 188 13.75 -11.13 9.60
C GLY A 188 14.24 -11.01 8.14
N LEU A 189 13.45 -10.37 7.26
CA LEU A 189 13.79 -10.16 5.85
C LEU A 189 14.81 -9.03 5.64
N THR A 190 15.05 -8.22 6.66
CA THR A 190 16.02 -7.13 6.67
C THR A 190 16.56 -6.99 8.08
N ARG A 191 17.83 -6.62 8.24
CA ARG A 191 18.42 -6.30 9.55
C ARG A 191 18.21 -4.82 9.87
N PRO A 192 17.94 -4.45 11.14
CA PRO A 192 17.83 -3.05 11.55
C PRO A 192 19.19 -2.35 11.44
N ALA A 193 19.19 -1.02 11.29
CA ALA A 193 20.42 -0.23 11.27
C ALA A 193 20.96 0.02 12.69
N ASP A 194 20.07 0.33 13.64
CA ASP A 194 20.34 0.34 15.08
C ASP A 194 19.20 -0.36 15.84
N GLY A 195 19.44 -0.71 17.10
CA GLY A 195 18.48 -1.43 17.94
C GLY A 195 18.57 -2.95 17.79
N GLN A 196 17.59 -3.67 18.34
CA GLN A 196 17.55 -5.13 18.32
C GLN A 196 16.15 -5.66 18.01
N LEU A 197 16.11 -6.79 17.31
CA LEU A 197 14.92 -7.61 17.13
C LEU A 197 15.08 -8.88 17.96
N LEU A 198 14.04 -9.27 18.67
CA LEU A 198 14.01 -10.49 19.49
C LEU A 198 12.81 -11.35 19.12
N TYR A 199 13.00 -12.65 19.12
CA TYR A 199 11.94 -13.65 19.06
C TYR A 199 12.08 -14.57 20.29
N ARG A 200 11.01 -14.69 21.09
CA ARG A 200 11.01 -15.39 22.40
C ARG A 200 12.18 -14.97 23.31
N GLY A 201 12.50 -13.67 23.32
CA GLY A 201 13.60 -13.07 24.08
C GLY A 201 15.02 -13.33 23.53
N GLN A 202 15.18 -14.09 22.45
CA GLN A 202 16.47 -14.35 21.79
C GLN A 202 16.67 -13.41 20.59
N PRO A 203 17.89 -12.92 20.30
CA PRO A 203 18.18 -12.14 19.10
C PRO A 203 17.72 -12.83 17.82
N LEU A 204 16.90 -12.13 17.03
CA LEU A 204 16.49 -12.56 15.70
C LEU A 204 17.57 -12.17 14.69
N ASP A 205 18.29 -13.16 14.16
CA ASP A 205 19.18 -12.98 13.02
C ASP A 205 18.73 -13.83 11.83
N GLY A 206 18.51 -13.15 10.69
CA GLY A 206 17.93 -13.76 9.49
C GLY A 206 16.42 -13.99 9.58
N VAL A 207 15.88 -14.70 8.59
CA VAL A 207 14.44 -14.87 8.38
C VAL A 207 13.80 -15.71 9.47
N LEU A 208 12.70 -15.22 10.06
CA LEU A 208 11.98 -15.91 11.12
C LEU A 208 11.18 -17.09 10.56
N GLY A 209 11.75 -18.29 10.63
CA GLY A 209 11.11 -19.51 10.12
C GLY A 209 9.76 -19.88 10.76
N ALA A 210 9.45 -19.35 11.96
CA ALA A 210 8.16 -19.52 12.63
C ALA A 210 7.04 -18.64 12.04
N ALA A 211 7.39 -17.57 11.33
CA ALA A 211 6.46 -16.64 10.71
C ALA A 211 6.16 -17.01 9.24
N ALA A 212 5.00 -16.59 8.75
CA ALA A 212 4.73 -16.47 7.31
C ALA A 212 4.29 -15.04 7.00
N MET A 213 4.67 -14.56 5.81
CA MET A 213 4.36 -13.20 5.35
C MET A 213 3.42 -13.22 4.15
N VAL A 214 2.31 -12.50 4.26
CA VAL A 214 1.42 -12.12 3.14
C VAL A 214 1.83 -10.71 2.69
N PHE A 215 2.21 -10.59 1.41
CA PHE A 215 2.70 -9.33 0.83
C PHE A 215 1.57 -8.57 0.11
N GLN A 216 1.68 -7.24 0.06
CA GLN A 216 0.79 -6.36 -0.70
C GLN A 216 0.82 -6.67 -2.21
N SER A 217 2.00 -6.95 -2.75
CA SER A 217 2.14 -7.51 -4.10
C SER A 217 2.07 -9.04 -4.04
N PHE A 218 1.26 -9.64 -4.93
CA PHE A 218 0.95 -11.09 -4.88
C PHE A 218 2.17 -12.01 -4.75
N ALA A 219 3.33 -11.59 -5.30
CA ALA A 219 4.60 -12.30 -5.22
C ALA A 219 4.49 -13.81 -5.55
N LEU A 220 3.60 -14.17 -6.49
CA LEU A 220 3.42 -15.53 -6.97
C LEU A 220 4.43 -15.81 -8.07
N LEU A 221 4.90 -17.06 -8.14
CA LEU A 221 5.78 -17.51 -9.21
C LEU A 221 4.92 -17.79 -10.46
N PRO A 222 5.05 -17.00 -11.55
CA PRO A 222 4.11 -17.02 -12.67
C PRO A 222 4.22 -18.29 -13.54
N TRP A 223 5.30 -19.07 -13.37
CA TRP A 223 5.53 -20.35 -14.03
C TRP A 223 5.07 -21.57 -13.20
N LEU A 224 4.58 -21.36 -11.98
CA LEU A 224 4.01 -22.40 -11.13
C LEU A 224 2.47 -22.29 -11.11
N THR A 225 1.79 -23.42 -10.96
CA THR A 225 0.35 -23.48 -10.69
C THR A 225 -0.01 -22.95 -9.29
N VAL A 226 -1.30 -22.82 -8.99
CA VAL A 226 -1.80 -22.53 -7.62
C VAL A 226 -1.25 -23.54 -6.61
N ALA A 227 -1.40 -24.84 -6.88
CA ALA A 227 -0.98 -25.90 -5.97
C ALA A 227 0.53 -25.88 -5.70
N GLU A 228 1.34 -25.59 -6.72
CA GLU A 228 2.80 -25.48 -6.60
C GLU A 228 3.24 -24.21 -5.86
N ASN A 229 2.59 -23.06 -6.13
CA ASN A 229 2.81 -21.83 -5.37
C ASN A 229 2.54 -22.04 -3.87
N VAL A 230 1.46 -22.75 -3.52
CA VAL A 230 1.09 -23.08 -2.14
C VAL A 230 2.05 -24.12 -1.53
N ALA A 231 2.52 -25.10 -2.32
CA ALA A 231 3.43 -26.14 -1.86
C ALA A 231 4.86 -25.65 -1.54
N MET A 232 5.31 -24.53 -2.15
CA MET A 232 6.70 -24.07 -2.06
C MET A 232 7.24 -23.95 -0.61
N GLY A 233 6.46 -23.37 0.31
CA GLY A 233 6.88 -23.23 1.72
C GLY A 233 6.96 -24.56 2.48
N LEU A 234 6.18 -25.57 2.06
CA LEU A 234 6.18 -26.90 2.63
C LEU A 234 7.42 -27.70 2.20
N GLU A 235 7.84 -27.56 0.94
CA GLU A 235 9.06 -28.18 0.42
C GLU A 235 10.31 -27.70 1.18
N THR A 236 10.42 -26.39 1.45
CA THR A 236 11.50 -25.81 2.27
C THR A 236 11.51 -26.34 3.70
N ARG A 237 10.35 -26.71 4.26
CA ARG A 237 10.21 -27.36 5.59
C ARG A 237 10.33 -28.89 5.52
N GLY A 238 10.67 -29.48 4.37
CA GLY A 238 10.82 -30.93 4.19
C GLY A 238 9.50 -31.73 4.19
N VAL A 239 8.34 -31.07 4.15
CA VAL A 239 7.02 -31.71 4.14
C VAL A 239 6.71 -32.22 2.73
N ASN A 240 6.61 -33.53 2.59
CA ASN A 240 6.56 -34.22 1.30
C ASN A 240 5.40 -35.23 1.20
N GLY A 241 5.20 -35.78 0.00
CA GLY A 241 4.28 -36.91 -0.23
C GLY A 241 2.81 -36.56 0.03
N ALA A 242 2.12 -37.41 0.80
CA ALA A 242 0.70 -37.24 1.12
C ALA A 242 0.45 -36.00 1.98
N ALA A 243 1.21 -35.83 3.08
CA ALA A 243 1.06 -34.70 4.00
C ALA A 243 1.16 -33.33 3.28
N ARG A 244 2.04 -33.22 2.27
CA ARG A 244 2.13 -32.01 1.43
C ARG A 244 0.86 -31.77 0.62
N ARG A 245 0.33 -32.79 -0.04
CA ARG A 245 -0.92 -32.68 -0.83
C ARG A 245 -2.10 -32.31 0.06
N ASP A 246 -2.20 -32.95 1.22
CA ASP A 246 -3.31 -32.71 2.15
C ASP A 246 -3.25 -31.29 2.73
N ALA A 247 -2.05 -30.78 3.04
CA ALA A 247 -1.86 -29.39 3.50
C ALA A 247 -2.18 -28.36 2.42
N VAL A 248 -1.72 -28.59 1.17
CA VAL A 248 -2.06 -27.73 0.02
C VAL A 248 -3.56 -27.72 -0.25
N ALA A 249 -4.21 -28.88 -0.26
CA ALA A 249 -5.65 -28.99 -0.48
C ALA A 249 -6.46 -28.26 0.61
N ARG A 250 -6.11 -28.44 1.90
CA ARG A 250 -6.75 -27.69 3.01
C ARG A 250 -6.58 -26.18 2.84
N ALA A 251 -5.38 -25.71 2.51
CA ALA A 251 -5.12 -24.28 2.36
C ALA A 251 -5.84 -23.65 1.15
N ILE A 252 -6.01 -24.39 0.05
CA ILE A 252 -6.76 -23.94 -1.13
C ILE A 252 -8.27 -23.89 -0.84
N ASN A 253 -8.81 -24.92 -0.18
CA ASN A 253 -10.22 -24.99 0.22
C ASN A 253 -10.59 -23.84 1.18
N LEU A 254 -9.74 -23.60 2.17
CA LEU A 254 -9.87 -22.54 3.15
C LEU A 254 -10.05 -21.14 2.53
N VAL A 255 -9.33 -20.84 1.44
CA VAL A 255 -9.43 -19.57 0.71
C VAL A 255 -10.45 -19.59 -0.44
N GLY A 256 -11.29 -20.62 -0.54
CA GLY A 256 -12.31 -20.75 -1.58
C GLY A 256 -11.74 -20.74 -3.01
N LEU A 257 -10.71 -21.56 -3.26
CA LEU A 257 -10.09 -21.76 -4.58
C LEU A 257 -10.14 -23.22 -5.06
N ASP A 258 -11.03 -24.04 -4.51
CA ASP A 258 -11.31 -25.39 -5.01
C ASP A 258 -11.61 -25.38 -6.52
N GLY A 259 -11.01 -26.31 -7.26
CA GLY A 259 -11.10 -26.40 -8.72
C GLY A 259 -10.13 -25.48 -9.50
N PHE A 260 -9.36 -24.62 -8.81
CA PHE A 260 -8.32 -23.78 -9.43
C PHE A 260 -6.88 -24.27 -9.12
N GLU A 261 -6.70 -25.47 -8.58
CA GLU A 261 -5.42 -26.01 -8.14
C GLU A 261 -4.35 -26.02 -9.25
N GLN A 262 -4.79 -26.28 -10.49
CA GLN A 262 -3.95 -26.41 -11.69
C GLN A 262 -3.84 -25.11 -12.51
N ALA A 263 -4.52 -24.04 -12.10
CA ALA A 263 -4.45 -22.76 -12.80
C ALA A 263 -3.10 -22.07 -12.58
N TYR A 264 -2.60 -21.35 -13.59
CA TYR A 264 -1.43 -20.49 -13.48
C TYR A 264 -1.85 -19.07 -13.05
N PRO A 265 -0.99 -18.29 -12.36
CA PRO A 265 -1.31 -16.93 -11.93
C PRO A 265 -1.85 -16.02 -13.05
N LYS A 266 -1.44 -16.19 -14.31
CA LYS A 266 -1.96 -15.43 -15.46
C LYS A 266 -3.46 -15.65 -15.74
N GLU A 267 -4.02 -16.77 -15.26
CA GLU A 267 -5.42 -17.19 -15.47
C GLU A 267 -6.33 -16.76 -14.30
N LEU A 268 -5.76 -16.10 -13.29
CA LEU A 268 -6.43 -15.68 -12.06
C LEU A 268 -6.69 -14.16 -12.04
N SER A 269 -7.83 -13.76 -11.47
CA SER A 269 -8.10 -12.35 -11.14
C SER A 269 -7.13 -11.84 -10.06
N GLY A 270 -7.07 -10.51 -9.86
CA GLY A 270 -6.27 -9.91 -8.79
C GLY A 270 -6.61 -10.51 -7.42
N GLY A 271 -7.90 -10.55 -7.06
CA GLY A 271 -8.32 -11.13 -5.79
C GLY A 271 -8.05 -12.63 -5.66
N MET A 272 -8.15 -13.40 -6.75
CA MET A 272 -7.75 -14.82 -6.73
C MET A 272 -6.25 -14.98 -6.46
N LYS A 273 -5.38 -14.14 -7.06
CA LYS A 273 -3.93 -14.15 -6.77
C LYS A 273 -3.64 -13.83 -5.29
N GLN A 274 -4.36 -12.87 -4.71
CA GLN A 274 -4.25 -12.56 -3.29
C GLN A 274 -4.60 -13.77 -2.42
N ARG A 275 -5.70 -14.48 -2.74
CA ARG A 275 -6.10 -15.72 -2.05
C ARG A 275 -5.07 -16.84 -2.16
N VAL A 276 -4.38 -16.99 -3.29
CA VAL A 276 -3.23 -17.92 -3.41
C VAL A 276 -2.08 -17.50 -2.48
N GLY A 277 -1.81 -16.19 -2.34
CA GLY A 277 -0.83 -15.65 -1.39
C GLY A 277 -1.14 -16.02 0.06
N PHE A 278 -2.41 -15.88 0.48
CA PHE A 278 -2.91 -16.37 1.77
C PHE A 278 -2.74 -17.88 1.93
N ALA A 279 -3.22 -18.68 0.96
CA ALA A 279 -3.11 -20.14 1.03
C ALA A 279 -1.65 -20.60 1.19
N ARG A 280 -0.70 -19.96 0.48
CA ARG A 280 0.74 -20.23 0.62
C ARG A 280 1.26 -19.93 2.02
N ALA A 281 0.84 -18.82 2.64
CA ALA A 281 1.24 -18.47 4.00
C ALA A 281 0.63 -19.42 5.05
N LEU A 282 -0.61 -19.85 4.84
CA LEU A 282 -1.37 -20.71 5.78
C LEU A 282 -1.00 -22.19 5.65
N ALA A 283 -0.63 -22.67 4.46
CA ALA A 283 -0.29 -24.07 4.22
C ALA A 283 0.86 -24.59 5.10
N VAL A 284 1.79 -23.72 5.51
CA VAL A 284 2.90 -24.09 6.39
C VAL A 284 2.53 -24.15 7.87
N ALA A 285 1.32 -23.77 8.29
CA ALA A 285 0.93 -23.60 9.69
C ALA A 285 1.94 -22.73 10.48
N PRO A 286 2.01 -21.42 10.18
CA PRO A 286 2.92 -20.49 10.85
C PRO A 286 2.40 -20.13 12.25
N GLU A 287 3.29 -19.94 13.22
CA GLU A 287 2.93 -19.45 14.55
C GLU A 287 2.52 -17.97 14.52
N ILE A 288 3.17 -17.21 13.64
CA ILE A 288 2.98 -15.77 13.46
C ILE A 288 2.61 -15.49 12.01
N LEU A 289 1.45 -14.87 11.79
CA LEU A 289 1.02 -14.41 10.47
C LEU A 289 1.27 -12.90 10.35
N LEU A 290 2.23 -12.53 9.51
CA LEU A 290 2.59 -11.14 9.20
C LEU A 290 1.92 -10.75 7.88
N MET A 291 1.19 -9.64 7.84
CA MET A 291 0.39 -9.27 6.67
C MET A 291 0.55 -7.80 6.29
N ASP A 292 0.94 -7.53 5.04
CA ASP A 292 1.20 -6.20 4.49
C ASP A 292 0.05 -5.81 3.53
N GLU A 293 -0.89 -4.99 4.00
CA GLU A 293 -2.12 -4.58 3.29
C GLU A 293 -2.87 -5.73 2.58
N PRO A 294 -3.19 -6.83 3.29
CA PRO A 294 -3.52 -8.10 2.66
C PRO A 294 -4.91 -8.12 1.98
N PHE A 295 -5.77 -7.13 2.23
CA PHE A 295 -7.14 -7.06 1.71
C PHE A 295 -7.36 -5.95 0.68
N GLY A 296 -6.44 -4.99 0.52
CA GLY A 296 -6.66 -3.76 -0.26
C GLY A 296 -6.84 -3.95 -1.78
N ALA A 297 -6.51 -5.14 -2.31
CA ALA A 297 -6.66 -5.48 -3.73
C ALA A 297 -7.92 -6.34 -4.05
N LEU A 298 -8.88 -6.37 -3.14
CA LEU A 298 -10.07 -7.22 -3.19
C LEU A 298 -11.36 -6.42 -3.39
N ASP A 299 -12.39 -7.06 -3.94
CA ASP A 299 -13.75 -6.53 -3.83
C ASP A 299 -14.25 -6.60 -2.37
N PRO A 300 -15.16 -5.70 -1.93
CA PRO A 300 -15.56 -5.60 -0.53
C PRO A 300 -16.08 -6.91 0.09
N LEU A 301 -16.86 -7.70 -0.67
CA LEU A 301 -17.43 -8.95 -0.18
C LEU A 301 -16.36 -10.04 -0.03
N THR A 302 -15.43 -10.17 -0.98
CA THR A 302 -14.28 -11.08 -0.83
C THR A 302 -13.39 -10.65 0.34
N ALA A 303 -13.19 -9.35 0.56
CA ALA A 303 -12.43 -8.82 1.69
C ALA A 303 -13.09 -9.16 3.04
N GLU A 304 -14.38 -8.89 3.20
CA GLU A 304 -15.17 -9.22 4.40
C GLU A 304 -15.09 -10.72 4.77
N ASN A 305 -15.25 -11.60 3.76
CA ASN A 305 -15.12 -13.04 3.95
C ASN A 305 -13.72 -13.45 4.40
N LEU A 306 -12.65 -12.94 3.77
CA LEU A 306 -11.28 -13.28 4.15
C LEU A 306 -10.88 -12.70 5.52
N ARG A 307 -11.37 -11.51 5.89
CA ARG A 307 -11.19 -10.97 7.25
C ARG A 307 -11.82 -11.89 8.29
N SER A 308 -13.04 -12.34 8.04
CA SER A 308 -13.77 -13.28 8.90
C SER A 308 -13.08 -14.65 9.00
N GLN A 309 -12.49 -15.14 7.90
CA GLN A 309 -11.67 -16.35 7.88
C GLN A 309 -10.36 -16.17 8.65
N ALA A 310 -9.65 -15.05 8.48
CA ALA A 310 -8.40 -14.78 9.20
C ALA A 310 -8.60 -14.75 10.72
N VAL A 311 -9.68 -14.12 11.20
CA VAL A 311 -10.08 -14.18 12.62
C VAL A 311 -10.42 -15.61 13.04
N SER A 312 -11.18 -16.34 12.23
CA SER A 312 -11.54 -17.73 12.54
C SER A 312 -10.32 -18.64 12.68
N LEU A 313 -9.31 -18.44 11.82
CA LEU A 313 -8.06 -19.21 11.84
C LEU A 313 -7.26 -18.96 13.11
N TRP A 314 -7.04 -17.68 13.45
CA TRP A 314 -6.35 -17.29 14.67
C TRP A 314 -7.07 -17.74 15.96
N ARG A 315 -8.40 -17.83 15.91
CA ARG A 315 -9.21 -18.34 17.04
C ARG A 315 -9.25 -19.86 17.15
N ASP A 316 -8.83 -20.61 16.13
CA ASP A 316 -8.78 -22.06 16.16
C ASP A 316 -7.33 -22.55 16.42
N PRO A 317 -7.03 -23.07 17.63
CA PRO A 317 -5.70 -23.57 17.98
C PRO A 317 -5.23 -24.72 17.08
N ALA A 318 -6.13 -25.43 16.39
CA ALA A 318 -5.76 -26.52 15.49
C ALA A 318 -5.06 -26.05 14.21
N THR A 319 -5.11 -24.74 13.89
CA THR A 319 -4.47 -24.17 12.70
C THR A 319 -2.98 -23.89 12.88
N GLY A 320 -2.52 -23.78 14.13
CA GLY A 320 -1.17 -23.34 14.51
C GLY A 320 -0.94 -21.83 14.46
N VAL A 321 -1.89 -21.04 13.93
CA VAL A 321 -1.77 -19.57 13.85
C VAL A 321 -2.13 -18.95 15.19
N ASN A 322 -1.11 -18.69 16.01
CA ASN A 322 -1.31 -18.18 17.36
C ASN A 322 -1.34 -16.64 17.43
N THR A 323 -0.60 -15.95 16.55
CA THR A 323 -0.37 -14.50 16.66
C THR A 323 -0.43 -13.85 15.28
N MET A 324 -0.98 -12.64 15.19
CA MET A 324 -1.09 -11.90 13.92
C MET A 324 -0.58 -10.48 14.05
N VAL A 325 0.17 -10.01 13.03
CA VAL A 325 0.50 -8.59 12.87
C VAL A 325 0.07 -8.16 11.47
N ILE A 326 -0.88 -7.23 11.40
CA ILE A 326 -1.38 -6.67 10.14
C ILE A 326 -0.97 -5.22 9.98
N VAL A 327 -0.47 -4.85 8.80
CA VAL A 327 -0.38 -3.48 8.32
C VAL A 327 -1.62 -3.21 7.47
N THR A 328 -2.38 -2.16 7.78
CA THR A 328 -3.50 -1.69 6.96
C THR A 328 -3.59 -0.16 7.01
N HIS A 329 -4.30 0.41 6.03
CA HIS A 329 -4.71 1.83 6.01
C HIS A 329 -6.21 2.01 6.28
N SER A 330 -7.03 0.94 6.28
CA SER A 330 -8.43 1.02 6.72
C SER A 330 -8.52 0.97 8.24
N VAL A 331 -9.36 1.86 8.77
CA VAL A 331 -9.64 1.98 10.20
C VAL A 331 -10.56 0.84 10.65
N GLU A 332 -11.59 0.57 9.86
CA GLU A 332 -12.57 -0.49 10.05
C GLU A 332 -11.89 -1.86 10.08
N GLU A 333 -10.90 -2.11 9.22
CA GLU A 333 -10.12 -3.35 9.25
C GLU A 333 -9.31 -3.50 10.53
N ALA A 334 -8.67 -2.44 11.01
CA ALA A 334 -7.92 -2.47 12.26
C ALA A 334 -8.87 -2.71 13.46
N VAL A 335 -10.03 -2.04 13.48
CA VAL A 335 -11.05 -2.20 14.53
C VAL A 335 -11.77 -3.56 14.44
N PHE A 336 -11.89 -4.16 13.26
CA PHE A 336 -12.43 -5.52 13.09
C PHE A 336 -11.44 -6.61 13.50
N LEU A 337 -10.17 -6.47 13.12
CA LEU A 337 -9.19 -7.56 13.27
C LEU A 337 -8.44 -7.53 14.60
N ALA A 338 -7.99 -6.36 15.07
CA ALA A 338 -6.95 -6.30 16.09
C ALA A 338 -7.44 -6.03 17.51
N GLY A 339 -6.86 -6.72 18.50
CA GLY A 339 -7.05 -6.44 19.93
C GLY A 339 -6.20 -5.25 20.41
N ARG A 340 -5.11 -4.95 19.69
CA ARG A 340 -4.26 -3.78 19.93
C ARG A 340 -3.91 -3.08 18.62
N ILE A 341 -4.04 -1.77 18.59
CA ILE A 341 -3.86 -0.95 17.40
C ILE A 341 -2.74 0.05 17.67
N VAL A 342 -1.69 0.03 16.86
CA VAL A 342 -0.47 0.85 17.01
C VAL A 342 -0.47 1.88 15.89
N VAL A 343 -0.56 3.16 16.26
CA VAL A 343 -0.62 4.28 15.33
C VAL A 343 0.79 4.79 15.03
N PHE A 344 1.15 4.86 13.76
CA PHE A 344 2.46 5.32 13.27
C PHE A 344 2.42 6.77 12.82
N GLY A 345 3.28 7.59 13.42
CA GLY A 345 3.62 8.92 12.94
C GLY A 345 4.58 8.87 11.74
N SER A 346 4.62 9.96 10.96
CA SER A 346 5.46 10.08 9.75
C SER A 346 6.67 10.99 9.96
N ASN A 347 7.70 10.83 9.12
CA ASN A 347 8.87 11.71 9.02
C ASN A 347 9.66 11.94 10.32
N PRO A 348 10.42 10.93 10.83
CA PRO A 348 10.48 9.53 10.37
C PRO A 348 9.40 8.65 11.01
N GLY A 349 9.30 7.38 10.60
CA GLY A 349 8.37 6.43 11.19
C GLY A 349 8.64 6.17 12.67
N HIS A 350 7.63 6.38 13.51
CA HIS A 350 7.68 6.15 14.96
C HIS A 350 6.30 5.74 15.48
N VAL A 351 6.26 5.02 16.61
CA VAL A 351 5.00 4.75 17.32
C VAL A 351 4.55 6.06 18.00
N ARG A 352 3.33 6.51 17.69
CA ARG A 352 2.72 7.72 18.26
C ARG A 352 1.75 7.38 19.39
N GLU A 353 0.91 6.38 19.20
CA GLU A 353 -0.12 5.97 20.17
C GLU A 353 -0.40 4.47 20.07
N GLU A 354 -0.76 3.84 21.19
CA GLU A 354 -1.30 2.47 21.21
C GLU A 354 -2.72 2.46 21.80
N LEU A 355 -3.68 1.88 21.08
CA LEU A 355 -5.05 1.68 21.53
C LEU A 355 -5.31 0.20 21.84
N ILE A 356 -6.01 -0.04 22.94
CA ILE A 356 -6.51 -1.38 23.31
C ILE A 356 -7.98 -1.47 22.87
N ASN A 357 -8.26 -2.36 21.92
CA ASN A 357 -9.58 -2.61 21.39
C ASN A 357 -10.24 -3.77 22.17
N GLN A 358 -11.09 -3.40 23.14
CA GLN A 358 -11.76 -4.34 24.05
C GLN A 358 -13.01 -5.00 23.45
N LEU A 359 -13.33 -4.76 22.17
CA LEU A 359 -14.50 -5.34 21.52
C LEU A 359 -14.34 -6.86 21.35
N PRO A 360 -15.31 -7.68 21.84
CA PRO A 360 -15.21 -9.14 21.81
C PRO A 360 -15.37 -9.70 20.39
N TYR A 361 -14.73 -10.85 20.13
CA TYR A 361 -14.87 -11.58 18.88
C TYR A 361 -16.05 -12.59 18.92
N PRO A 362 -16.83 -12.75 17.84
CA PRO A 362 -16.76 -12.02 16.57
C PRO A 362 -17.30 -10.60 16.71
N ARG A 363 -16.60 -9.62 16.15
CA ARG A 363 -17.00 -8.21 16.22
C ARG A 363 -18.16 -7.95 15.27
N LYS A 364 -19.06 -7.06 15.69
CA LYS A 364 -20.23 -6.64 14.91
C LYS A 364 -19.96 -5.24 14.39
N GLU A 365 -19.65 -5.12 13.09
CA GLU A 365 -19.28 -3.85 12.45
C GLU A 365 -20.36 -2.76 12.62
N ARG A 366 -21.65 -3.15 12.72
CA ARG A 366 -22.80 -2.26 12.93
C ARG A 366 -23.25 -2.14 14.39
N SER A 367 -22.31 -2.28 15.33
CA SER A 367 -22.60 -2.02 16.76
C SER A 367 -22.11 -0.63 17.15
N PRO A 368 -22.85 0.12 17.99
CA PRO A 368 -22.42 1.47 18.39
C PRO A 368 -21.02 1.52 19.00
N GLN A 369 -20.60 0.48 19.72
CA GLN A 369 -19.26 0.40 20.31
C GLN A 369 -18.15 0.15 19.26
N PHE A 370 -18.50 -0.42 18.10
CA PHE A 370 -17.59 -0.56 16.96
C PHE A 370 -17.43 0.78 16.24
N GLU A 371 -18.55 1.44 15.93
CA GLU A 371 -18.59 2.78 15.32
C GLU A 371 -17.82 3.79 16.18
N GLU A 372 -18.04 3.83 17.50
CA GLU A 372 -17.28 4.68 18.44
C GLU A 372 -15.76 4.42 18.43
N MET A 373 -15.33 3.16 18.26
CA MET A 373 -13.91 2.79 18.18
C MET A 373 -13.31 3.16 16.82
N VAL A 374 -14.09 3.08 15.74
CA VAL A 374 -13.73 3.56 14.40
C VAL A 374 -13.56 5.07 14.41
N ASP A 375 -14.55 5.82 14.89
CA ASP A 375 -14.51 7.29 15.01
C ASP A 375 -13.29 7.76 15.84
N ARG A 376 -13.06 7.11 16.99
CA ARG A 376 -11.89 7.40 17.83
C ARG A 376 -10.57 7.19 17.09
N LEU A 377 -10.45 6.09 16.35
CA LEU A 377 -9.22 5.78 15.62
C LEU A 377 -9.03 6.69 14.39
N HIS A 378 -10.12 7.08 13.70
CA HIS A 378 -10.09 8.12 12.67
C HIS A 378 -9.56 9.44 13.24
N ALA A 379 -10.12 9.94 14.35
CA ALA A 379 -9.70 11.21 14.95
C ALA A 379 -8.19 11.24 15.26
N ILE A 380 -7.64 10.14 15.76
CA ILE A 380 -6.20 10.00 16.07
C ILE A 380 -5.35 9.97 14.79
N LEU A 381 -5.80 9.27 13.74
CA LEU A 381 -5.13 9.23 12.44
C LEU A 381 -5.19 10.59 11.73
N THR A 382 -6.32 11.29 11.77
CA THR A 382 -6.49 12.65 11.26
C THR A 382 -5.56 13.62 11.98
N ALA A 383 -5.49 13.59 13.32
CA ALA A 383 -4.53 14.38 14.10
C ALA A 383 -3.05 13.97 13.90
N THR A 384 -2.80 12.82 13.25
CA THR A 384 -1.46 12.36 12.85
C THR A 384 -1.08 12.86 11.45
N LEU A 385 -2.06 13.01 10.55
CA LEU A 385 -1.92 13.60 9.22
C LEU A 385 -1.89 15.13 9.24
N LEU A 386 -2.66 15.73 10.14
CA LEU A 386 -2.85 17.15 10.37
C LEU A 386 -2.42 17.48 11.81
N PRO A 387 -1.10 17.50 12.12
CA PRO A 387 -0.65 17.99 13.41
C PRO A 387 -1.06 19.46 13.57
N GLU A 388 -1.66 19.82 14.71
CA GLU A 388 -1.81 21.21 15.10
C GLU A 388 -0.44 21.90 15.06
N ALA A 389 -0.41 23.17 14.68
CA ALA A 389 0.82 23.91 14.43
C ALA A 389 1.55 24.29 15.72
N GLU A 390 2.17 23.30 16.38
CA GLU A 390 3.20 23.57 17.39
C GLU A 390 4.40 24.28 16.71
N PRO A 391 4.95 25.34 17.33
CA PRO A 391 6.13 26.02 16.80
C PRO A 391 7.35 25.11 16.93
N ALA A 392 7.74 24.48 15.82
CA ALA A 392 8.87 23.56 15.78
C ALA A 392 10.17 24.24 16.28
N PRO A 393 10.96 23.59 17.14
CA PRO A 393 12.24 24.13 17.58
C PRO A 393 13.20 24.28 16.40
N ALA A 394 13.95 25.38 16.39
CA ALA A 394 14.85 25.72 15.29
C ALA A 394 16.02 24.72 15.13
N ALA A 395 16.58 24.69 13.91
CA ALA A 395 17.74 23.91 13.47
C ALA A 395 17.53 22.40 13.17
N ALA A 396 16.80 22.14 12.08
CA ALA A 396 17.02 21.00 11.18
C ALA A 396 16.99 21.52 9.73
N PRO A 397 17.64 20.87 8.73
CA PRO A 397 17.55 21.29 7.34
C PRO A 397 16.08 21.37 6.92
N GLN A 398 15.70 22.49 6.28
CA GLN A 398 14.30 22.88 6.11
C GLN A 398 13.50 21.78 5.40
N ARG A 399 12.47 21.26 6.07
CA ARG A 399 11.51 20.32 5.49
C ARG A 399 10.74 21.05 4.40
N LEU A 400 10.95 20.69 3.14
CA LEU A 400 10.16 21.20 2.01
C LEU A 400 8.80 20.47 2.01
N PRO A 401 7.65 21.13 2.29
CA PRO A 401 6.34 20.49 2.17
C PRO A 401 5.98 20.27 0.69
N PRO A 402 5.42 19.10 0.32
CA PRO A 402 4.89 18.89 -1.02
C PRO A 402 3.61 19.71 -1.22
N PHE A 403 3.40 20.21 -2.42
CA PHE A 403 2.10 20.76 -2.82
C PHE A 403 1.12 19.60 -3.11
N ALA A 404 -0.16 19.78 -2.82
CA ALA A 404 -1.19 18.78 -3.12
C ALA A 404 -1.29 18.55 -4.64
N ARG A 405 -1.34 17.28 -5.06
CA ARG A 405 -1.38 16.88 -6.49
C ARG A 405 -2.79 17.05 -7.07
N VAL A 406 -3.22 18.30 -7.22
CA VAL A 406 -4.58 18.69 -7.64
C VAL A 406 -4.53 19.73 -8.76
N HIS A 407 -5.55 19.74 -9.60
CA HIS A 407 -5.70 20.68 -10.70
C HIS A 407 -6.25 22.02 -10.21
N VAL A 408 -5.93 23.10 -10.93
CA VAL A 408 -6.46 24.44 -10.65
C VAL A 408 -7.99 24.42 -10.71
N ALA A 409 -8.54 23.74 -11.71
CA ALA A 409 -9.98 23.62 -11.95
C ALA A 409 -10.74 23.00 -10.76
N GLU A 410 -10.17 22.00 -10.11
CA GLU A 410 -10.78 21.32 -8.96
C GLU A 410 -10.84 22.24 -7.74
N VAL A 411 -9.74 22.96 -7.47
CA VAL A 411 -9.70 23.94 -6.37
C VAL A 411 -10.69 25.09 -6.64
N THR A 412 -10.75 25.62 -7.87
CA THR A 412 -11.76 26.64 -8.21
C THR A 412 -13.19 26.12 -8.12
N GLY A 413 -13.44 24.86 -8.49
CA GLY A 413 -14.75 24.22 -8.37
C GLY A 413 -15.19 24.05 -6.91
N LEU A 414 -14.27 23.67 -6.02
CA LEU A 414 -14.52 23.64 -4.58
C LEU A 414 -14.88 25.03 -4.04
N LEU A 415 -14.14 26.09 -4.43
CA LEU A 415 -14.41 27.45 -3.97
C LEU A 415 -15.75 27.98 -4.48
N ASP A 416 -16.07 27.75 -5.76
CA ASP A 416 -17.34 28.16 -6.38
C ASP A 416 -18.53 27.44 -5.73
N HIS A 417 -18.41 26.12 -5.52
CA HIS A 417 -19.44 25.35 -4.81
C HIS A 417 -19.65 25.83 -3.37
N LEU A 418 -18.56 26.08 -2.63
CA LEU A 418 -18.66 26.67 -1.29
C LEU A 418 -19.34 28.04 -1.30
N LEU A 419 -19.17 28.88 -2.32
CA LEU A 419 -19.89 30.15 -2.45
C LEU A 419 -21.40 29.98 -2.65
N THR A 420 -21.86 28.85 -3.19
CA THR A 420 -23.30 28.56 -3.30
C THR A 420 -23.92 28.11 -1.96
N ARG A 421 -23.10 27.64 -1.01
CA ARG A 421 -23.57 27.06 0.26
C ARG A 421 -23.78 28.13 1.35
N PRO A 422 -24.78 27.97 2.24
CA PRO A 422 -24.95 28.83 3.40
C PRO A 422 -23.66 28.94 4.23
N ASP A 423 -23.35 30.15 4.70
CA ASP A 423 -22.11 30.53 5.40
C ASP A 423 -20.78 30.29 4.66
N GLY A 424 -20.79 29.74 3.45
CA GLY A 424 -19.57 29.41 2.72
C GLY A 424 -18.83 28.17 3.26
N LYS A 425 -19.57 27.17 3.75
CA LYS A 425 -19.00 25.99 4.44
C LYS A 425 -19.71 24.66 4.15
N GLY A 426 -19.00 23.55 4.40
CA GLY A 426 -19.56 22.20 4.36
C GLY A 426 -18.56 21.14 4.84
N PRO A 427 -19.01 19.99 5.37
CA PRO A 427 -18.12 18.87 5.69
C PRO A 427 -17.56 18.25 4.39
N VAL A 428 -16.33 17.73 4.45
CA VAL A 428 -15.61 17.18 3.27
C VAL A 428 -16.42 16.11 2.53
N PHE A 429 -17.16 15.28 3.27
CA PHE A 429 -18.01 14.22 2.70
C PHE A 429 -19.14 14.76 1.82
N GLU A 430 -19.96 15.70 2.33
CA GLU A 430 -21.03 16.32 1.51
C GLU A 430 -20.46 17.03 0.27
N LEU A 431 -19.31 17.69 0.41
CA LEU A 431 -18.64 18.36 -0.72
C LEU A 431 -18.18 17.35 -1.79
N SER A 432 -17.80 16.14 -1.37
CA SER A 432 -17.44 15.04 -2.27
C SER A 432 -18.65 14.49 -3.04
N GLU A 433 -19.80 14.31 -2.36
CA GLU A 433 -21.07 13.91 -2.99
C GLU A 433 -21.61 14.97 -3.95
N ASP A 434 -21.65 16.24 -3.52
CA ASP A 434 -22.16 17.38 -4.30
C ASP A 434 -21.40 17.57 -5.62
N LEU A 435 -20.07 17.40 -5.59
CA LEU A 435 -19.20 17.59 -6.75
C LEU A 435 -18.95 16.30 -7.55
N GLY A 436 -19.44 15.14 -7.08
CA GLY A 436 -19.27 13.84 -7.73
C GLY A 436 -17.81 13.36 -7.76
N VAL A 437 -17.03 13.71 -6.73
CA VAL A 437 -15.60 13.40 -6.58
C VAL A 437 -15.42 12.43 -5.42
N ASP A 438 -14.47 11.49 -5.49
CA ASP A 438 -14.20 10.59 -4.37
C ASP A 438 -13.63 11.32 -3.14
N TYR A 439 -13.84 10.76 -1.95
CA TYR A 439 -13.45 11.41 -0.69
C TYR A 439 -11.94 11.68 -0.58
N ASP A 440 -11.09 10.76 -1.05
CA ASP A 440 -9.63 10.91 -1.03
C ASP A 440 -9.19 12.06 -1.95
N ARG A 441 -9.78 12.15 -3.14
CA ARG A 441 -9.53 13.23 -4.09
C ARG A 441 -10.06 14.56 -3.55
N MET A 442 -11.26 14.61 -3.00
CA MET A 442 -11.82 15.82 -2.38
C MET A 442 -10.95 16.30 -1.22
N SER A 443 -10.47 15.39 -0.37
CA SER A 443 -9.53 15.70 0.71
C SER A 443 -8.21 16.28 0.19
N ALA A 444 -7.70 15.81 -0.95
CA ALA A 444 -6.55 16.41 -1.60
C ALA A 444 -6.83 17.83 -2.15
N VAL A 445 -8.03 18.07 -2.70
CA VAL A 445 -8.46 19.38 -3.22
C VAL A 445 -8.62 20.40 -2.09
N VAL A 446 -9.27 20.01 -0.99
CA VAL A 446 -9.34 20.80 0.25
C VAL A 446 -7.93 21.16 0.74
N ARG A 447 -7.03 20.18 0.83
CA ARG A 447 -5.64 20.41 1.25
C ARG A 447 -4.89 21.37 0.34
N GLY A 448 -5.09 21.30 -0.98
CA GLY A 448 -4.52 22.27 -1.93
C GLY A 448 -5.06 23.69 -1.70
N ALA A 449 -6.37 23.82 -1.48
CA ALA A 449 -7.01 25.09 -1.15
C ALA A 449 -6.56 25.66 0.22
N GLU A 450 -6.25 24.81 1.21
CA GLU A 450 -5.66 25.21 2.49
C GLU A 450 -4.19 25.64 2.36
N GLN A 451 -3.38 24.93 1.55
CA GLN A 451 -2.00 25.32 1.26
C GLN A 451 -1.91 26.68 0.57
N LEU A 452 -2.94 27.04 -0.20
CA LEU A 452 -3.13 28.36 -0.79
C LEU A 452 -3.90 29.31 0.14
N GLY A 453 -4.27 28.91 1.35
CA GLY A 453 -4.96 29.74 2.35
C GLY A 453 -6.26 30.36 1.87
N TRP A 454 -7.02 29.61 1.05
CA TRP A 454 -8.34 30.00 0.54
C TRP A 454 -9.48 29.37 1.35
N VAL A 455 -9.28 28.16 1.87
CA VAL A 455 -10.17 27.51 2.85
C VAL A 455 -9.42 27.23 4.17
N THR A 456 -10.19 26.87 5.19
CA THR A 456 -9.71 26.34 6.48
C THR A 456 -10.70 25.28 6.97
N THR A 457 -10.22 24.23 7.64
CA THR A 457 -11.06 23.07 8.01
C THR A 457 -11.15 22.84 9.54
N PRO A 458 -11.67 23.80 10.33
CA PRO A 458 -11.83 23.61 11.77
C PRO A 458 -12.91 22.57 12.06
N GLY A 459 -12.54 21.47 12.73
CA GLY A 459 -13.48 20.42 13.11
C GLY A 459 -14.16 19.74 11.91
N GLU A 460 -13.39 19.41 10.88
CA GLU A 460 -13.82 18.66 9.67
C GLU A 460 -14.83 19.38 8.75
N ILE A 461 -15.22 20.61 9.10
CA ILE A 461 -16.02 21.50 8.26
C ILE A 461 -15.08 22.41 7.47
N VAL A 462 -15.06 22.26 6.14
CA VAL A 462 -14.34 23.16 5.23
C VAL A 462 -15.06 24.50 5.19
N GLN A 463 -14.32 25.61 5.35
CA GLN A 463 -14.87 26.97 5.40
C GLN A 463 -14.07 27.91 4.51
N LEU A 464 -14.75 28.71 3.69
CA LEU A 464 -14.13 29.79 2.92
C LEU A 464 -13.52 30.85 3.84
N THR A 465 -12.22 31.09 3.70
CA THR A 465 -11.54 32.23 4.33
C THR A 465 -11.94 33.55 3.65
N PRO A 466 -11.69 34.72 4.27
CA PRO A 466 -11.86 36.02 3.61
C PRO A 466 -11.11 36.10 2.26
N ALA A 467 -9.89 35.54 2.20
CA ALA A 467 -9.08 35.50 0.99
C ALA A 467 -9.66 34.58 -0.10
N GLY A 468 -10.27 33.45 0.28
CA GLY A 468 -10.96 32.55 -0.65
C GLY A 468 -12.20 33.21 -1.27
N ARG A 469 -12.89 34.07 -0.54
CA ARG A 469 -14.00 34.89 -1.07
C ARG A 469 -13.48 36.01 -1.97
N GLU A 470 -12.42 36.69 -1.56
CA GLU A 470 -11.81 37.79 -2.31
C GLU A 470 -11.31 37.32 -3.68
N ILE A 471 -10.58 36.20 -3.74
CA ILE A 471 -9.99 35.72 -5.00
C ILE A 471 -11.03 35.24 -6.03
N MET A 472 -12.19 34.78 -5.57
CA MET A 472 -13.32 34.43 -6.46
C MET A 472 -14.09 35.66 -6.96
N ALA A 473 -14.03 36.79 -6.24
CA ALA A 473 -14.59 38.06 -6.69
C ALA A 473 -13.67 38.84 -7.65
N MET A 474 -12.39 38.48 -7.75
CA MET A 474 -11.44 39.06 -8.71
C MET A 474 -11.76 38.66 -10.15
N ASP A 475 -11.42 39.53 -11.09
CA ASP A 475 -11.31 39.17 -12.51
C ASP A 475 -10.14 38.19 -12.75
N ASP A 476 -10.08 37.61 -13.96
CA ASP A 476 -9.10 36.57 -14.28
C ASP A 476 -7.64 37.05 -14.19
N ALA A 477 -7.37 38.33 -14.44
CA ALA A 477 -6.00 38.88 -14.36
C ALA A 477 -5.57 39.05 -12.90
N ALA A 478 -6.39 39.74 -12.09
CA ALA A 478 -6.14 39.92 -10.67
C ALA A 478 -6.09 38.58 -9.90
N ARG A 479 -6.91 37.59 -10.31
CA ARG A 479 -6.90 36.22 -9.77
C ARG A 479 -5.58 35.50 -10.01
N LYS A 480 -5.01 35.62 -11.22
CA LYS A 480 -3.69 35.08 -11.55
C LYS A 480 -2.59 35.74 -10.73
N ASP A 481 -2.59 37.07 -10.63
CA ASP A 481 -1.63 37.82 -9.82
C ASP A 481 -1.68 37.44 -8.33
N ALA A 482 -2.89 37.29 -7.77
CA ALA A 482 -3.09 36.84 -6.40
C ALA A 482 -2.61 35.39 -6.18
N THR A 483 -2.83 34.51 -7.16
CA THR A 483 -2.33 33.13 -7.14
C THR A 483 -0.81 33.08 -7.23
N ARG A 484 -0.21 33.88 -8.14
CA ARG A 484 1.24 34.06 -8.30
C ARG A 484 1.90 34.47 -7.00
N ALA A 485 1.33 35.44 -6.29
CA ALA A 485 1.83 35.92 -5.01
C ALA A 485 1.78 34.87 -3.88
N ARG A 486 0.82 33.93 -3.93
CA ARG A 486 0.71 32.84 -2.95
C ARG A 486 1.62 31.65 -3.28
N LEU A 487 1.63 31.21 -4.54
CA LEU A 487 2.56 30.18 -5.01
C LEU A 487 4.01 30.59 -4.76
N SER A 488 4.40 31.83 -5.06
CA SER A 488 5.76 32.34 -4.79
C SER A 488 6.20 32.27 -3.31
N ARG A 489 5.24 32.17 -2.37
CA ARG A 489 5.50 32.00 -0.94
C ARG A 489 5.45 30.54 -0.49
N HIS A 490 4.89 29.63 -1.29
CA HIS A 490 4.88 28.21 -0.99
C HIS A 490 6.30 27.65 -1.14
N PRO A 491 6.89 26.98 -0.12
CA PRO A 491 8.30 26.61 -0.14
C PRO A 491 8.75 25.82 -1.37
N LEU A 492 7.93 24.88 -1.85
CA LEU A 492 8.21 24.10 -3.06
C LEU A 492 8.36 24.99 -4.31
N PHE A 493 7.41 25.91 -4.55
CA PHE A 493 7.49 26.81 -5.69
C PHE A 493 8.64 27.81 -5.52
N ALA A 494 8.91 28.29 -4.31
CA ALA A 494 10.09 29.11 -4.03
C ALA A 494 11.42 28.37 -4.33
N ARG A 495 11.51 27.05 -4.09
CA ARG A 495 12.66 26.21 -4.48
C ARG A 495 12.80 26.14 -6.02
N ILE A 496 11.72 25.84 -6.74
CA ILE A 496 11.72 25.78 -8.22
C ILE A 496 12.10 27.14 -8.84
N LEU A 497 11.53 28.24 -8.33
CA LEU A 497 11.89 29.60 -8.74
C LEU A 497 13.34 29.96 -8.37
N GLY A 498 13.91 29.33 -7.34
CA GLY A 498 15.34 29.40 -7.02
C GLY A 498 16.20 28.72 -8.08
N MET A 499 15.90 27.45 -8.42
CA MET A 499 16.59 26.71 -9.48
C MET A 499 16.55 27.46 -10.81
N LEU A 500 15.38 27.96 -11.20
CA LEU A 500 15.21 28.75 -12.43
C LEU A 500 16.08 30.02 -12.43
N LYS A 501 16.28 30.68 -11.29
CA LYS A 501 17.17 31.85 -11.19
C LYS A 501 18.66 31.48 -11.19
N GLU A 502 19.00 30.33 -10.62
CA GLU A 502 20.36 29.77 -10.65
C GLU A 502 20.75 29.36 -12.09
N GLY A 503 19.83 28.80 -12.86
CA GLY A 503 19.97 28.44 -14.28
C GLY A 503 19.70 29.58 -15.28
N GLU A 504 20.02 30.83 -14.95
CA GLU A 504 19.86 32.01 -15.84
C GLU A 504 18.45 32.21 -16.45
N GLY A 505 17.41 31.68 -15.81
CA GLY A 505 16.01 31.74 -16.25
C GLY A 505 15.47 30.44 -16.87
N SER A 506 16.27 29.37 -17.02
CA SER A 506 15.77 28.09 -17.54
C SER A 506 16.53 26.86 -17.04
N VAL A 507 15.81 25.80 -16.71
CA VAL A 507 16.34 24.54 -16.19
C VAL A 507 15.76 23.36 -16.98
N GLU A 508 16.53 22.28 -17.16
CA GLU A 508 16.09 21.06 -17.83
C GLU A 508 15.10 20.27 -16.94
N ASP A 509 14.12 19.62 -17.55
CA ASP A 509 13.11 18.82 -16.84
C ASP A 509 13.74 17.73 -15.97
N GLU A 510 14.80 17.08 -16.46
CA GLU A 510 15.52 16.03 -15.72
C GLU A 510 16.15 16.55 -14.42
N GLU A 511 16.62 17.80 -14.40
CA GLU A 511 17.18 18.43 -13.20
C GLU A 511 16.08 18.76 -12.18
N VAL A 512 14.93 19.25 -12.64
CA VAL A 512 13.77 19.49 -11.77
C VAL A 512 13.20 18.17 -11.22
N LEU A 513 13.04 17.15 -12.06
CA LEU A 513 12.57 15.83 -11.66
C LEU A 513 13.54 15.15 -10.69
N ALA A 514 14.85 15.35 -10.84
CA ALA A 514 15.85 14.91 -9.88
C ALA A 514 15.69 15.62 -8.52
N ASP A 515 15.54 16.95 -8.49
CA ASP A 515 15.32 17.71 -7.24
C ASP A 515 14.01 17.30 -6.55
N LEU A 516 12.93 17.14 -7.31
CA LEU A 516 11.65 16.64 -6.78
C LEU A 516 11.75 15.21 -6.25
N THR A 517 12.52 14.34 -6.90
CA THR A 517 12.79 12.97 -6.42
C THR A 517 13.63 12.98 -5.13
N ILE A 518 14.55 13.94 -4.99
CA ILE A 518 15.35 14.15 -3.77
C ILE A 518 14.46 14.58 -2.60
N TYR A 519 13.59 15.57 -2.79
CA TYR A 519 12.72 16.08 -1.72
C TYR A 519 11.51 15.18 -1.43
N PHE A 520 11.02 14.43 -2.42
CA PHE A 520 9.77 13.67 -2.33
C PHE A 520 9.87 12.23 -2.87
N PRO A 521 10.78 11.38 -2.35
CA PRO A 521 11.06 10.03 -2.91
C PRO A 521 9.90 9.03 -2.85
N PHE A 522 8.80 9.38 -2.16
CA PHE A 522 7.57 8.57 -2.06
C PHE A 522 6.38 9.16 -2.82
N ILE A 523 6.56 10.30 -3.48
CA ILE A 523 5.58 10.92 -4.37
C ILE A 523 6.09 10.69 -5.80
N PRO A 524 5.24 10.24 -6.75
CA PRO A 524 5.65 10.18 -8.16
C PRO A 524 6.07 11.57 -8.64
N ALA A 525 7.37 11.75 -8.90
CA ALA A 525 7.96 13.05 -9.20
C ALA A 525 7.32 13.66 -10.44
N ASP A 526 7.05 12.85 -11.48
CA ASP A 526 6.34 13.28 -12.70
C ASP A 526 4.97 13.87 -12.39
N SER A 527 4.18 13.24 -11.51
CA SER A 527 2.87 13.75 -11.14
C SER A 527 2.94 15.08 -10.40
N LEU A 528 3.94 15.24 -9.52
CA LEU A 528 4.15 16.50 -8.80
C LEU A 528 4.70 17.60 -9.72
N PHE A 529 5.56 17.24 -10.67
CA PHE A 529 6.10 18.13 -11.68
C PHE A 529 5.01 18.66 -12.62
N GLN A 530 4.10 17.78 -13.08
CA GLN A 530 2.93 18.20 -13.87
C GLN A 530 2.02 19.15 -13.09
N THR A 531 1.80 18.92 -11.78
CA THR A 531 1.09 19.89 -10.92
C THR A 531 1.83 21.23 -10.84
N ILE A 532 3.16 21.24 -10.70
CA ILE A 532 3.97 22.47 -10.68
C ILE A 532 3.88 23.22 -12.01
N ILE A 533 3.94 22.52 -13.14
CA ILE A 533 3.79 23.11 -14.49
C ILE A 533 2.41 23.74 -14.65
N GLU A 534 1.33 23.03 -14.29
CA GLU A 534 -0.03 23.52 -14.42
C GLU A 534 -0.28 24.78 -13.59
N TRP A 535 0.01 24.73 -12.28
CA TRP A 535 -0.18 25.87 -11.38
C TRP A 535 0.76 27.03 -11.72
N GLY A 536 2.00 26.72 -12.13
CA GLY A 536 2.99 27.69 -12.55
C GLY A 536 2.60 28.43 -13.83
N ARG A 537 2.07 27.72 -14.83
CA ARG A 537 1.51 28.31 -16.06
C ARG A 537 0.24 29.10 -15.80
N TYR A 538 -0.68 28.57 -14.98
CA TYR A 538 -1.91 29.28 -14.62
C TYR A 538 -1.61 30.64 -13.97
N ALA A 539 -0.67 30.68 -13.03
CA ALA A 539 -0.22 31.90 -12.36
C ALA A 539 0.83 32.70 -13.14
N GLU A 540 1.19 32.28 -14.36
CA GLU A 540 2.21 32.92 -15.21
C GLU A 540 3.54 33.15 -14.45
N LEU A 541 3.96 32.17 -13.64
CA LEU A 541 5.27 32.12 -12.97
C LEU A 541 6.36 31.55 -13.87
N LEU A 542 5.96 30.58 -14.69
CA LEU A 542 6.85 29.74 -15.48
C LEU A 542 6.12 29.24 -16.71
N ASP A 543 6.90 28.84 -17.71
CA ASP A 543 6.43 28.11 -18.87
C ASP A 543 7.21 26.80 -19.02
N HIS A 544 6.72 25.90 -19.86
CA HIS A 544 7.27 24.56 -20.02
C HIS A 544 7.25 24.11 -21.48
N ASP A 545 8.43 23.97 -22.08
CA ASP A 545 8.59 23.42 -23.42
C ASP A 545 8.80 21.91 -23.31
N ALA A 546 7.77 21.14 -23.65
CA ALA A 546 7.78 19.69 -23.61
C ALA A 546 8.56 19.05 -24.76
N ASP A 547 8.79 19.77 -25.87
CA ASP A 547 9.60 19.28 -26.99
C ASP A 547 11.10 19.53 -26.72
N ALA A 548 11.43 20.63 -26.05
CA ALA A 548 12.78 20.92 -25.57
C ALA A 548 13.11 20.26 -24.20
N ALA A 549 12.10 19.73 -23.49
CA ALA A 549 12.20 19.23 -22.11
C ALA A 549 12.76 20.26 -21.11
N ARG A 550 12.26 21.49 -21.16
CA ARG A 550 12.75 22.60 -20.32
C ARG A 550 11.64 23.39 -19.64
N LEU A 551 11.92 23.77 -18.40
CA LEU A 551 11.18 24.76 -17.63
C LEU A 551 11.85 26.14 -17.82
N THR A 552 11.04 27.19 -17.96
CA THR A 552 11.51 28.58 -18.12
C THR A 552 10.81 29.50 -17.14
N LEU A 553 11.52 30.50 -16.61
CA LEU A 553 10.95 31.55 -15.78
C LEU A 553 10.22 32.57 -16.66
N LEU A 554 8.94 32.84 -16.37
CA LEU A 554 8.25 33.97 -17.00
C LEU A 554 8.61 35.23 -16.24
N THR A 555 9.36 36.12 -16.89
CA THR A 555 9.69 37.44 -16.35
C THR A 555 8.43 38.29 -16.26
N SER A 556 8.19 38.88 -15.08
CA SER A 556 7.21 39.95 -14.87
C SER A 556 7.74 41.33 -15.23
#